data_AF-A0A257JND4-F1
#
_entry.id   AF-A0A257JND4-F1
#
_cell.length_a   1.000
_cell.length_b   1.000
_cell.length_c   1.000
_cell.angle_alpha   90.00
_cell.angle_beta   90.00
_cell.angle_gamma   90.00
#
_symmetry.space_group_name_H-M   'P 1'
#
loop_
_entity.id
_entity.type
_entity.pdbx_description
1 polymer ?
#
loop_
_entity_poly.entity_id
_entity_poly.type
_entity_poly.pdbx_seq_one_letter_code
_entity_poly.pdbx_strand_id
1 'polypeptide(L)'
;MGEGRRQPAGRFTAGDLVAASVLSGNRNFEGRVNPDTRANYLASPPLVVAYALAGSMQVDLNKEPLGTGSDGQPVYLKDVWPTSAEVSAIMREYVTAEMFARRYADVFKGDVNWQAIQVSGGQTYNWPAKSTYVANPPYFEGMTMTPKGVEDILHARVLGLFGDSITTDHISPAGSIKASSPAGKFLTENGVSAIDFNSYGARRGHHEVMMRGTFANIRIKNQMVPGVEGGVTKHWPDGEVMPIYDAAMLYKDAGTPLVIFAGKEYGTGSSRDWAAKGTNLLGVRAVITESFERIHRSNLIGMGVLPFQFRDGVTWASLNLVGDEMVSIYGINDIAPRKEMDVEIRRADGTVVIAPVISRIDTANELDYYFSGGIMQFVLRQLARAA
;
A
#
# COMPACT_ATOMS: atom_id res chain seq x y z
N MET A 1 17.50 39.46 9.46
CA MET A 1 17.12 39.00 8.11
C MET A 1 18.15 37.97 7.67
N GLY A 2 17.89 36.70 7.98
CA GLY A 2 18.68 35.60 7.44
C GLY A 2 17.79 34.89 6.43
N GLU A 3 18.12 35.00 5.15
CA GLU A 3 17.48 34.20 4.11
C GLU A 3 17.75 32.73 4.44
N GLY A 4 16.74 32.06 4.99
CA GLY A 4 16.72 30.60 5.04
C GLY A 4 16.85 30.10 3.61
N ARG A 5 17.91 29.33 3.34
CA ARG A 5 18.11 28.63 2.07
C ARG A 5 16.81 27.94 1.68
N ARG A 6 16.08 28.50 0.71
CA ARG A 6 14.95 27.83 0.09
C ARG A 6 15.46 26.52 -0.52
N GLN A 7 14.73 25.45 -0.29
CA GLN A 7 15.04 24.09 -0.72
C GLN A 7 15.34 24.01 -2.24
N PRO A 8 16.19 23.06 -2.69
CA PRO A 8 16.46 22.82 -4.11
C PRO A 8 15.22 22.38 -4.91
N ALA A 9 14.12 22.01 -4.25
CA ALA A 9 12.86 21.55 -4.86
C ALA A 9 12.36 22.47 -5.99
N GLY A 10 12.48 23.80 -5.83
CA GLY A 10 12.00 24.76 -6.84
C GLY A 10 12.81 24.79 -8.14
N ARG A 11 14.03 24.25 -8.19
CA ARG A 11 14.86 24.24 -9.41
C ARG A 11 14.56 23.08 -10.35
N PHE A 12 14.14 21.93 -9.83
CA PHE A 12 13.85 20.75 -10.65
C PHE A 12 12.58 20.93 -11.48
N THR A 13 11.54 21.50 -10.88
CA THR A 13 10.24 21.74 -11.53
C THR A 13 10.28 22.85 -12.58
N ALA A 14 11.17 23.83 -12.45
CA ALA A 14 11.28 24.95 -13.39
C ALA A 14 12.08 24.59 -14.66
N GLY A 15 12.89 23.52 -14.64
CA GLY A 15 13.77 23.13 -15.74
C GLY A 15 13.43 21.81 -16.42
N ASP A 16 12.30 21.18 -16.08
CA ASP A 16 11.90 19.81 -16.51
C ASP A 16 13.05 18.78 -16.40
N LEU A 17 13.83 18.88 -15.31
CA LEU A 17 14.97 18.01 -15.09
C LEU A 17 14.51 16.67 -14.50
N VAL A 18 15.04 15.57 -15.02
CA VAL A 18 14.89 14.24 -14.41
C VAL A 18 15.90 14.11 -13.26
N ALA A 19 15.49 14.54 -12.06
CA ALA A 19 16.28 14.33 -10.86
C ALA A 19 16.35 12.83 -10.50
N ALA A 20 17.55 12.38 -10.13
CA ALA A 20 17.83 11.00 -9.78
C ALA A 20 18.14 10.83 -8.29
N SER A 21 17.75 9.69 -7.72
CA SER A 21 18.23 9.21 -6.41
C SER A 21 19.01 7.91 -6.56
N VAL A 22 19.99 7.70 -5.68
CA VAL A 22 20.74 6.45 -5.55
C VAL A 22 20.63 6.00 -4.11
N LEU A 23 20.25 4.75 -3.89
CA LEU A 23 20.05 4.23 -2.54
C LEU A 23 20.51 2.78 -2.41
N SER A 24 21.03 2.47 -1.23
CA SER A 24 21.38 1.10 -0.81
C SER A 24 20.22 0.40 -0.12
N GLY A 25 18.99 0.71 -0.57
CA GLY A 25 17.78 0.01 -0.18
C GLY A 25 17.50 -1.15 -1.14
N ASN A 26 16.26 -1.62 -1.13
CA ASN A 26 15.82 -2.76 -1.95
C ASN A 26 14.66 -2.42 -2.90
N ARG A 27 14.22 -1.16 -2.97
CA ARG A 27 13.07 -0.72 -3.77
C ARG A 27 13.22 0.71 -4.26
N ASN A 28 12.81 0.95 -5.50
CA ASN A 28 13.01 2.20 -6.22
C ASN A 28 11.77 2.64 -7.02
N PHE A 29 10.56 2.27 -6.57
CA PHE A 29 9.31 2.66 -7.22
C PHE A 29 9.15 4.19 -7.31
N GLU A 30 8.54 4.65 -8.40
CA GLU A 30 8.30 6.07 -8.65
C GLU A 30 7.49 6.73 -7.52
N GLY A 31 7.89 7.93 -7.11
CA GLY A 31 7.24 8.72 -6.06
C GLY A 31 7.39 8.18 -4.63
N ARG A 32 8.10 7.06 -4.42
CA ARG A 32 8.29 6.46 -3.08
C ARG A 32 9.50 7.01 -2.33
N VAL A 33 10.62 7.25 -3.02
CA VAL A 33 11.86 7.72 -2.38
C VAL A 33 11.74 9.19 -2.02
N ASN A 34 11.43 10.02 -3.01
CA ASN A 34 11.15 11.44 -2.86
C ASN A 34 10.19 11.85 -4.01
N PRO A 35 9.20 12.74 -3.76
CA PRO A 35 8.26 13.19 -4.79
C PRO A 35 8.94 13.93 -5.96
N ASP A 36 10.11 14.53 -5.74
CA ASP A 36 10.84 15.32 -6.75
C ASP A 36 11.78 14.46 -7.61
N THR A 37 11.97 13.18 -7.28
CA THR A 37 12.87 12.26 -8.01
C THR A 37 12.09 11.32 -8.92
N ARG A 38 12.33 11.42 -10.23
CA ARG A 38 11.70 10.59 -11.26
C ARG A 38 12.51 9.33 -11.57
N ALA A 39 13.83 9.37 -11.39
CA ALA A 39 14.72 8.23 -11.56
C ALA A 39 15.28 7.77 -10.19
N ASN A 40 15.24 6.49 -9.89
CA ASN A 40 15.68 5.95 -8.61
C ASN A 40 16.49 4.66 -8.85
N TYR A 41 17.73 4.59 -8.36
CA TYR A 41 18.65 3.49 -8.63
C TYR A 41 19.00 2.74 -7.34
N LEU A 42 18.95 1.42 -7.40
CA LEU A 42 19.47 0.55 -6.34
C LEU A 42 20.94 0.28 -6.58
N ALA A 43 21.76 0.54 -5.57
CA ALA A 43 23.21 0.34 -5.65
C ALA A 43 23.76 -0.16 -4.31
N SER A 44 24.98 -0.72 -4.30
CA SER A 44 25.65 -1.06 -3.05
C SER A 44 25.96 0.22 -2.24
N PRO A 45 26.07 0.15 -0.89
CA PRO A 45 26.45 1.30 -0.07
C PRO A 45 27.66 2.11 -0.59
N PRO A 46 28.80 1.50 -1.01
CA PRO A 46 29.92 2.27 -1.54
C PRO A 46 29.61 2.96 -2.89
N LEU A 47 28.74 2.39 -3.74
CA LEU A 47 28.31 3.06 -4.97
C LEU A 47 27.41 4.28 -4.70
N VAL A 48 26.59 4.24 -3.64
CA VAL A 48 25.83 5.42 -3.21
C VAL A 48 26.78 6.57 -2.88
N VAL A 49 27.86 6.28 -2.16
CA VAL A 49 28.90 7.28 -1.84
C VAL A 49 29.60 7.78 -3.12
N ALA A 50 29.97 6.88 -4.02
CA ALA A 50 30.63 7.24 -5.28
C ALA A 50 29.77 8.19 -6.14
N TYR A 51 28.49 7.87 -6.35
CA TYR A 51 27.59 8.73 -7.12
C TYR A 51 27.23 10.03 -6.38
N ALA A 52 27.24 10.03 -5.04
CA ALA A 52 27.08 11.26 -4.27
C ALA A 52 28.28 12.21 -4.44
N LEU A 53 29.51 11.67 -4.51
CA LEU A 53 30.72 12.44 -4.81
C LEU A 53 30.73 12.95 -6.25
N ALA A 54 30.40 12.08 -7.22
CA ALA A 54 30.33 12.44 -8.63
C ALA A 54 29.20 13.43 -8.96
N GLY A 55 28.15 13.47 -8.13
CA GLY A 55 27.04 14.42 -8.23
C GLY A 55 26.05 14.16 -9.40
N SER A 56 26.25 13.10 -10.19
CA SER A 56 25.40 12.76 -11.32
C SER A 56 25.44 11.27 -11.66
N MET A 57 24.30 10.72 -12.09
CA MET A 57 24.18 9.36 -12.63
C MET A 57 24.71 9.22 -14.06
N GLN A 58 25.06 10.33 -14.72
CA GLN A 58 25.57 10.33 -16.09
C GLN A 58 27.09 10.14 -16.15
N VAL A 59 27.78 10.16 -15.01
CA VAL A 59 29.24 10.00 -14.94
C VAL A 59 29.62 8.53 -15.14
N ASP A 60 30.48 8.26 -16.13
CA ASP A 60 31.10 6.94 -16.30
C ASP A 60 32.20 6.76 -15.25
N LEU A 61 31.84 6.20 -14.09
CA LEU A 61 32.75 5.99 -12.94
C LEU A 61 34.02 5.17 -13.28
N ASN A 62 34.09 4.49 -14.43
CA ASN A 62 35.28 3.77 -14.87
C ASN A 62 36.28 4.66 -15.62
N LYS A 63 35.83 5.80 -16.17
CA LYS A 63 36.63 6.65 -17.06
C LYS A 63 36.77 8.09 -16.59
N GLU A 64 35.79 8.58 -15.85
CA GLU A 64 35.73 9.95 -15.36
C GLU A 64 36.16 10.01 -13.89
N PRO A 65 36.88 11.07 -13.47
CA PRO A 65 37.25 11.24 -12.08
C PRO A 65 36.03 11.57 -11.21
N LEU A 66 36.04 11.13 -9.96
CA LEU A 66 35.07 11.53 -8.93
C LEU A 66 35.20 13.00 -8.56
N GLY A 67 36.41 13.56 -8.71
CA GLY A 67 36.73 14.94 -8.40
C GLY A 67 38.24 15.19 -8.49
N THR A 68 38.66 16.35 -8.01
CA THR A 68 40.07 16.74 -7.93
C THR A 68 40.55 16.64 -6.49
N GLY A 69 41.68 15.96 -6.29
CA GLY A 69 42.33 15.83 -5.00
C GLY A 69 42.92 17.16 -4.49
N SER A 70 43.31 17.19 -3.21
CA SER A 70 43.95 18.36 -2.59
C SER A 70 45.31 18.71 -3.22
N ASP A 71 45.91 17.77 -3.93
CA ASP A 71 47.15 17.90 -4.71
C ASP A 71 46.91 18.38 -6.16
N GLY A 72 45.65 18.64 -6.54
CA GLY A 72 45.26 19.05 -7.89
C GLY A 72 45.14 17.91 -8.88
N GLN A 73 45.36 16.65 -8.49
CA GLN A 73 45.28 15.50 -9.39
C GLN A 73 43.85 14.94 -9.49
N PRO A 74 43.46 14.36 -10.64
CA PRO A 74 42.18 13.68 -10.76
C PRO A 74 42.15 12.42 -9.89
N VAL A 75 41.08 12.26 -9.10
CA VAL A 75 40.84 11.07 -8.28
C VAL A 75 39.76 10.22 -8.93
N TYR A 76 40.08 8.98 -9.27
CA TYR A 76 39.17 8.03 -9.89
C TYR A 76 38.56 7.09 -8.85
N LEU A 77 37.47 6.41 -9.22
CA LEU A 77 36.84 5.42 -8.34
C LEU A 77 37.83 4.35 -7.87
N LYS A 78 38.67 3.85 -8.79
CA LYS A 78 39.70 2.83 -8.51
C LYS A 78 40.73 3.27 -7.45
N ASP A 79 40.92 4.58 -7.26
CA ASP A 79 41.92 5.11 -6.33
C ASP A 79 41.41 5.10 -4.88
N VAL A 80 40.09 5.05 -4.70
CA VAL A 80 39.41 5.12 -3.38
C VAL A 80 38.56 3.89 -3.07
N TRP A 81 38.42 2.96 -4.01
CA TRP A 81 37.59 1.78 -3.84
C TRP A 81 38.30 0.74 -2.97
N PRO A 82 37.73 0.36 -1.80
CA PRO A 82 38.39 -0.59 -0.92
C PRO A 82 38.38 -2.00 -1.53
N THR A 83 39.48 -2.72 -1.34
CA THR A 83 39.57 -4.14 -1.70
C THR A 83 38.77 -5.00 -0.71
N SER A 84 38.34 -6.19 -1.15
CA SER A 84 37.68 -7.16 -0.26
C SER A 84 38.55 -7.57 0.92
N ALA A 85 39.88 -7.56 0.76
CA ALA A 85 40.83 -7.91 1.81
C ALA A 85 40.87 -6.84 2.91
N GLU A 86 40.91 -5.56 2.54
CA GLU A 86 40.88 -4.42 3.47
C GLU A 86 39.57 -4.39 4.27
N VAL A 87 38.43 -4.55 3.59
CA VAL A 87 37.11 -4.63 4.26
C VAL A 87 37.07 -5.81 5.25
N SER A 88 37.55 -6.98 4.83
CA SER A 88 37.55 -8.18 5.68
C SER A 88 38.45 -8.04 6.91
N ALA A 89 39.59 -7.36 6.77
CA ALA A 89 40.49 -7.08 7.88
C ALA A 89 39.83 -6.19 8.94
N ILE A 90 39.23 -5.07 8.49
CA ILE A 90 38.49 -4.16 9.38
C ILE A 90 37.30 -4.88 10.03
N MET A 91 36.53 -5.67 9.28
CA MET A 91 35.39 -6.41 9.86
C MET A 91 35.82 -7.34 10.99
N ARG A 92 36.94 -8.08 10.82
CA ARG A 92 37.44 -8.99 11.87
C ARG A 92 37.91 -8.24 13.12
N GLU A 93 38.48 -7.06 12.94
CA GLU A 93 38.99 -6.26 14.04
C GLU A 93 37.86 -5.59 14.85
N TYR A 94 36.83 -5.06 14.18
CA TYR A 94 35.84 -4.19 14.81
C TYR A 94 34.47 -4.84 15.05
N VAL A 95 34.10 -5.90 14.34
CA VAL A 95 32.79 -6.57 14.49
C VAL A 95 32.95 -7.80 15.39
N THR A 96 32.96 -7.56 16.71
CA THR A 96 33.27 -8.57 17.73
C THR A 96 32.05 -9.05 18.51
N ALA A 97 32.12 -10.24 19.11
CA ALA A 97 31.05 -10.76 19.98
C ALA A 97 30.74 -9.81 21.16
N GLU A 98 31.76 -9.14 21.70
CA GLU A 98 31.61 -8.14 22.77
C GLU A 98 30.79 -6.93 22.30
N MET A 99 31.01 -6.45 21.07
CA MET A 99 30.21 -5.39 20.47
C MET A 99 28.73 -5.75 20.46
N PHE A 100 28.38 -6.98 20.07
CA PHE A 100 27.00 -7.47 20.12
C PHE A 100 26.49 -7.56 21.56
N ALA A 101 27.21 -8.23 22.46
CA ALA A 101 26.79 -8.38 23.86
C ALA A 101 26.48 -7.01 24.51
N ARG A 102 27.36 -6.02 24.30
CA ARG A 102 27.18 -4.65 24.79
C ARG A 102 25.95 -3.96 24.19
N ARG A 103 25.70 -4.10 22.89
CA ARG A 103 24.56 -3.45 22.23
C ARG A 103 23.22 -4.07 22.62
N TYR A 104 23.19 -5.39 22.84
CA TYR A 104 21.96 -6.11 23.18
C TYR A 104 21.62 -6.07 24.68
N ALA A 105 22.58 -5.78 25.57
CA ALA A 105 22.36 -5.71 27.01
C ALA A 105 21.24 -4.73 27.42
N ASP A 106 21.08 -3.63 26.68
CA ASP A 106 20.15 -2.54 27.01
C ASP A 106 19.12 -2.28 25.88
N VAL A 107 18.85 -3.25 24.99
CA VAL A 107 18.04 -3.02 23.78
C VAL A 107 16.62 -2.49 24.06
N PHE A 108 16.05 -2.82 25.23
CA PHE A 108 14.72 -2.37 25.66
C PHE A 108 14.74 -1.17 26.62
N LYS A 109 15.92 -0.75 27.07
CA LYS A 109 16.05 0.33 28.05
C LYS A 109 15.59 1.68 27.50
N GLY A 110 15.84 1.93 26.21
CA GLY A 110 15.54 3.19 25.55
C GLY A 110 16.26 4.39 26.15
N ASP A 111 16.00 5.57 25.60
CA ASP A 111 16.53 6.84 26.11
C ASP A 111 15.65 7.42 27.23
N VAL A 112 16.01 8.61 27.72
CA VAL A 112 15.23 9.30 28.76
C VAL A 112 13.81 9.62 28.33
N ASN A 113 13.56 9.85 27.04
CA ASN A 113 12.23 10.15 26.52
C ASN A 113 11.36 8.90 26.51
N TRP A 114 11.91 7.76 26.07
CA TRP A 114 11.24 6.46 26.11
C TRP A 114 10.82 6.07 27.53
N GLN A 115 11.73 6.21 28.49
CA GLN A 115 11.47 5.88 29.89
C GLN A 115 10.46 6.85 30.55
N ALA A 116 10.35 8.09 30.05
CA ALA A 116 9.41 9.08 30.56
C ALA A 116 7.97 8.91 30.03
N ILE A 117 7.73 8.00 29.07
CA ILE A 117 6.38 7.73 28.55
C ILE A 117 5.53 7.15 29.67
N GLN A 118 4.51 7.89 30.08
CA GLN A 118 3.52 7.40 31.03
C GLN A 118 2.65 6.33 30.37
N VAL A 119 2.58 5.16 31.00
CA VAL A 119 1.73 4.05 30.54
C VAL A 119 0.68 3.74 31.60
N SER A 120 -0.56 3.56 31.17
CA SER A 120 -1.59 2.94 31.99
C SER A 120 -1.53 1.43 31.79
N GLY A 121 -1.36 0.66 32.86
CA GLY A 121 -1.50 -0.80 32.81
C GLY A 121 -2.96 -1.23 32.54
N GLY A 122 -3.17 -2.52 32.25
CA GLY A 122 -4.49 -3.10 32.04
C GLY A 122 -4.48 -4.24 31.02
N GLN A 123 -5.53 -5.06 31.00
CA GLN A 123 -5.73 -6.10 29.98
C GLN A 123 -6.45 -5.56 28.73
N THR A 124 -7.24 -4.49 28.89
CA THR A 124 -7.97 -3.81 27.81
C THR A 124 -7.42 -2.41 27.58
N TYR A 125 -7.45 -1.96 26.33
CA TYR A 125 -6.99 -0.62 25.96
C TYR A 125 -8.12 0.42 26.08
N ASN A 126 -7.86 1.50 26.83
CA ASN A 126 -8.80 2.61 26.96
C ASN A 126 -8.69 3.53 25.74
N TRP A 127 -9.51 3.28 24.73
CA TRP A 127 -9.54 4.05 23.48
C TRP A 127 -9.84 5.54 23.72
N PRO A 128 -8.87 6.46 23.49
CA PRO A 128 -9.13 7.88 23.71
C PRO A 128 -9.99 8.43 22.57
N ALA A 129 -11.20 8.89 22.87
CA ALA A 129 -12.18 9.32 21.86
C ALA A 129 -11.71 10.46 20.94
N LYS A 130 -10.80 11.32 21.40
CA LYS A 130 -10.24 12.45 20.62
C LYS A 130 -8.91 12.10 19.93
N SER A 131 -8.43 10.86 20.06
CA SER A 131 -7.17 10.45 19.45
C SER A 131 -7.31 10.42 17.93
N THR A 132 -6.42 11.11 17.23
CA THR A 132 -6.31 11.04 15.76
C THR A 132 -5.19 10.06 15.31
N TYR A 133 -4.61 9.30 16.25
CA TYR A 133 -3.54 8.33 15.98
C TYR A 133 -3.97 6.88 16.21
N VAL A 134 -4.84 6.65 17.19
CA VAL A 134 -5.26 5.30 17.63
C VAL A 134 -6.77 5.32 17.87
N ALA A 135 -7.52 4.50 17.16
CA ALA A 135 -8.96 4.38 17.28
C ALA A 135 -9.42 2.92 17.22
N ASN A 136 -10.48 2.57 17.96
CA ASN A 136 -11.04 1.22 17.94
C ASN A 136 -11.62 0.91 16.56
N PRO A 137 -11.08 -0.05 15.79
CA PRO A 137 -11.57 -0.33 14.45
C PRO A 137 -12.88 -1.16 14.45
N PRO A 138 -13.73 -1.03 13.42
CA PRO A 138 -15.04 -1.67 13.40
C PRO A 138 -15.02 -3.16 13.02
N TYR A 139 -13.85 -3.82 13.01
CA TYR A 139 -13.67 -5.18 12.47
C TYR A 139 -14.54 -6.26 13.14
N PHE A 140 -14.93 -6.02 14.39
CA PHE A 140 -15.68 -6.96 15.22
C PHE A 140 -17.10 -6.48 15.56
N GLU A 141 -17.54 -5.34 15.00
CA GLU A 141 -18.88 -4.81 15.27
C GLU A 141 -19.96 -5.79 14.78
N GLY A 142 -20.92 -6.11 15.65
CA GLY A 142 -22.00 -7.06 15.35
C GLY A 142 -21.54 -8.52 15.20
N MET A 143 -20.31 -8.85 15.57
CA MET A 143 -19.78 -10.22 15.48
C MET A 143 -20.44 -11.17 16.50
N THR A 144 -20.80 -12.36 16.03
CA THR A 144 -21.38 -13.46 16.83
C THR A 144 -20.46 -14.69 16.84
N MET A 145 -20.68 -15.60 17.80
CA MET A 145 -19.93 -16.86 17.92
C MET A 145 -20.08 -17.79 16.71
N THR A 146 -21.24 -17.76 16.06
CA THR A 146 -21.49 -18.45 14.80
C THR A 146 -21.38 -17.44 13.66
N PRO A 147 -20.54 -17.68 12.63
CA PRO A 147 -20.50 -16.83 11.45
C PRO A 147 -21.88 -16.75 10.78
N LYS A 148 -22.24 -15.59 10.22
CA LYS A 148 -23.52 -15.40 9.50
C LYS A 148 -23.61 -16.23 8.21
N GLY A 149 -22.52 -16.83 7.76
CA GLY A 149 -22.39 -17.41 6.44
C GLY A 149 -21.80 -16.38 5.47
N VAL A 150 -21.39 -16.87 4.30
CA VAL A 150 -21.09 -16.01 3.16
C VAL A 150 -22.35 -15.93 2.30
N GLU A 151 -22.38 -14.97 1.38
CA GLU A 151 -23.51 -14.74 0.50
C GLU A 151 -22.96 -14.40 -0.89
N ASP A 152 -23.77 -14.67 -1.91
CA ASP A 152 -23.49 -14.26 -3.27
C ASP A 152 -23.32 -12.73 -3.36
N ILE A 153 -22.43 -12.28 -4.23
CA ILE A 153 -22.24 -10.86 -4.50
C ILE A 153 -23.18 -10.51 -5.63
N LEU A 154 -24.23 -9.74 -5.39
CA LEU A 154 -25.25 -9.41 -6.39
C LEU A 154 -25.23 -7.92 -6.70
N HIS A 155 -25.32 -7.58 -7.99
CA HIS A 155 -25.44 -6.20 -8.47
C HIS A 155 -24.37 -5.24 -7.94
N ALA A 156 -23.15 -5.75 -7.73
CA ALA A 156 -22.04 -4.95 -7.25
C ALA A 156 -21.59 -3.93 -8.30
N ARG A 157 -21.09 -2.78 -7.83
CA ARG A 157 -20.52 -1.74 -8.67
C ARG A 157 -19.01 -1.84 -8.75
N VAL A 158 -18.46 -1.43 -9.89
CA VAL A 158 -17.01 -1.35 -10.09
C VAL A 158 -16.48 -0.10 -9.38
N LEU A 159 -15.67 -0.29 -8.33
CA LEU A 159 -15.05 0.83 -7.62
C LEU A 159 -13.80 1.34 -8.35
N GLY A 160 -13.07 0.45 -9.00
CA GLY A 160 -11.86 0.77 -9.74
C GLY A 160 -11.53 -0.26 -10.81
N LEU A 161 -11.06 0.25 -11.94
CA LEU A 161 -10.56 -0.52 -13.08
C LEU A 161 -9.08 -0.18 -13.26
N PHE A 162 -8.20 -1.06 -12.80
CA PHE A 162 -6.77 -0.77 -12.73
C PHE A 162 -5.95 -1.56 -13.76
N GLY A 163 -4.80 -1.01 -14.14
CA GLY A 163 -3.83 -1.69 -15.00
C GLY A 163 -2.97 -2.72 -14.26
N ASP A 164 -1.83 -3.03 -14.87
CA ASP A 164 -0.83 -3.94 -14.33
C ASP A 164 -0.03 -3.33 -13.16
N SER A 165 0.57 -4.20 -12.36
CA SER A 165 1.56 -3.93 -11.30
C SER A 165 1.12 -2.85 -10.31
N ILE A 166 -0.16 -2.85 -9.94
CA ILE A 166 -0.67 -2.01 -8.86
C ILE A 166 -0.03 -2.40 -7.55
N THR A 167 0.91 -1.57 -7.08
CA THR A 167 1.62 -1.82 -5.83
C THR A 167 0.75 -1.61 -4.58
N THR A 168 1.12 -2.20 -3.45
CA THR A 168 0.48 -1.86 -2.16
C THR A 168 0.69 -0.41 -1.73
N ASP A 169 1.65 0.32 -2.32
CA ASP A 169 1.79 1.76 -2.16
C ASP A 169 0.71 2.54 -2.91
N HIS A 170 0.21 2.02 -4.04
CA HIS A 170 -0.95 2.59 -4.73
C HIS A 170 -2.24 2.35 -3.92
N ILE A 171 -2.40 1.14 -3.40
CA ILE A 171 -3.59 0.73 -2.63
C ILE A 171 -3.62 1.40 -1.25
N SER A 172 -2.48 1.48 -0.56
CA SER A 172 -2.38 2.05 0.79
C SER A 172 -1.09 2.87 0.90
N PRO A 173 -1.10 4.15 0.49
CA PRO A 173 0.06 5.02 0.57
C PRO A 173 0.50 5.22 2.02
N ALA A 174 1.81 5.41 2.23
CA ALA A 174 2.39 5.65 3.56
C ALA A 174 2.95 7.05 3.74
N GLY A 175 3.02 7.85 2.66
CA GLY A 175 3.62 9.19 2.64
C GLY A 175 2.69 10.29 3.16
N SER A 176 2.96 11.51 2.73
CA SER A 176 2.26 12.73 3.18
C SER A 176 0.77 12.74 2.83
N ILE A 177 -0.02 13.39 3.68
CA ILE A 177 -1.46 13.56 3.51
C ILE A 177 -1.73 14.94 2.91
N LYS A 178 -2.41 15.01 1.77
CA LYS A 178 -2.81 16.29 1.14
C LYS A 178 -3.98 16.91 1.91
N ALA A 179 -3.94 18.22 2.17
CA ALA A 179 -5.03 18.92 2.85
C ALA A 179 -6.38 18.82 2.14
N SER A 180 -6.37 18.81 0.80
CA SER A 180 -7.59 18.64 0.00
C SER A 180 -8.12 17.20 -0.07
N SER A 181 -7.36 16.20 0.39
CA SER A 181 -7.79 14.80 0.38
C SER A 181 -8.85 14.53 1.45
N PRO A 182 -9.67 13.47 1.31
CA PRO A 182 -10.63 13.09 2.34
C PRO A 182 -9.99 12.97 3.75
N ALA A 183 -8.81 12.37 3.84
CA ALA A 183 -8.08 12.24 5.11
C ALA A 183 -7.63 13.59 5.68
N GLY A 184 -7.21 14.52 4.81
CA GLY A 184 -6.83 15.88 5.22
C GLY A 184 -8.02 16.68 5.75
N LYS A 185 -9.18 16.57 5.09
CA LYS A 185 -10.44 17.17 5.56
C LYS A 185 -10.83 16.62 6.92
N PHE A 186 -10.86 15.30 7.07
CA PHE A 186 -11.16 14.63 8.35
C PHE A 186 -10.23 15.10 9.49
N LEU A 187 -8.92 15.17 9.24
CA LEU A 187 -7.96 15.63 10.24
C LEU A 187 -8.20 17.10 10.63
N THR A 188 -8.50 17.95 9.65
CA THR A 188 -8.82 19.38 9.89
C THR A 188 -10.10 19.54 10.71
N GLU A 189 -11.15 18.81 10.35
CA GLU A 189 -12.44 18.79 11.08
C GLU A 189 -12.27 18.30 12.52
N ASN A 190 -11.26 17.44 12.78
CA ASN A 190 -10.88 16.97 14.11
C ASN A 190 -9.79 17.84 14.78
N GLY A 191 -9.59 19.08 14.30
CA GLY A 191 -8.74 20.08 14.94
C GLY A 191 -7.24 19.88 14.75
N VAL A 192 -6.82 19.06 13.79
CA VAL A 192 -5.39 18.86 13.45
C VAL A 192 -4.99 19.86 12.37
N SER A 193 -3.93 20.62 12.62
CA SER A 193 -3.38 21.56 11.63
C SER A 193 -2.66 20.80 10.50
N ALA A 194 -2.57 21.39 9.30
CA ALA A 194 -1.95 20.74 8.15
C ALA A 194 -0.47 20.39 8.36
N ILE A 195 0.26 21.17 9.17
CA ILE A 195 1.67 20.86 9.52
C ILE A 195 1.77 19.64 10.44
N ASP A 196 0.71 19.32 11.18
CA ASP A 196 0.64 18.20 12.14
C ASP A 196 -0.05 16.96 11.57
N PHE A 197 -0.43 16.95 10.27
CA PHE A 197 -1.03 15.77 9.65
C PHE A 197 -0.14 14.54 9.74
N ASN A 198 1.18 14.73 9.75
CA ASN A 198 2.16 13.67 9.68
C ASN A 198 1.96 12.87 8.37
N SER A 199 2.25 11.57 8.38
CA SER A 199 2.12 10.68 7.23
C SER A 199 1.01 9.65 7.44
N TYR A 200 0.50 9.07 6.35
CA TYR A 200 -0.39 7.90 6.45
C TYR A 200 0.27 6.76 7.23
N GLY A 201 1.59 6.58 7.10
CA GLY A 201 2.34 5.60 7.88
C GLY A 201 2.23 5.80 9.40
N ALA A 202 2.29 7.05 9.86
CA ALA A 202 2.14 7.40 11.27
C ALA A 202 0.68 7.28 11.77
N ARG A 203 -0.30 7.31 10.86
CA ARG A 203 -1.74 7.26 11.18
C ARG A 203 -2.34 5.85 11.11
N ARG A 204 -1.51 4.81 10.98
CA ARG A 204 -1.93 3.40 10.82
C ARG A 204 -2.78 2.84 11.96
N GLY A 205 -2.73 3.43 13.15
CA GLY A 205 -3.58 3.06 14.28
C GLY A 205 -5.00 3.62 14.20
N HIS A 206 -5.31 4.48 13.22
CA HIS A 206 -6.59 5.17 13.12
C HIS A 206 -7.33 4.81 11.82
N HIS A 207 -8.40 4.02 11.93
CA HIS A 207 -9.06 3.46 10.75
C HIS A 207 -9.71 4.52 9.85
N GLU A 208 -10.36 5.56 10.39
CA GLU A 208 -10.96 6.62 9.58
C GLU A 208 -9.96 7.33 8.65
N VAL A 209 -8.73 7.55 9.11
CA VAL A 209 -7.67 8.20 8.31
C VAL A 209 -7.18 7.23 7.23
N MET A 210 -6.96 5.96 7.60
CA MET A 210 -6.42 4.96 6.68
C MET A 210 -7.43 4.52 5.62
N MET A 211 -8.72 4.43 5.96
CA MET A 211 -9.80 4.22 4.99
C MET A 211 -9.81 5.34 3.94
N ARG A 212 -9.76 6.59 4.38
CA ARG A 212 -9.68 7.77 3.51
C ARG A 212 -8.40 7.84 2.69
N GLY A 213 -7.33 7.20 3.16
CA GLY A 213 -6.08 7.03 2.44
C GLY A 213 -6.07 5.86 1.45
N THR A 214 -7.06 4.96 1.50
CA THR A 214 -7.08 3.77 0.65
C THR A 214 -7.35 4.17 -0.79
N PHE A 215 -6.49 3.71 -1.70
CA PHE A 215 -6.37 4.14 -3.10
C PHE A 215 -6.12 5.65 -3.30
N ALA A 216 -5.71 6.40 -2.28
CA ALA A 216 -5.49 7.84 -2.37
C ALA A 216 -4.10 8.24 -2.92
N ASN A 217 -3.35 7.28 -3.47
CA ASN A 217 -2.02 7.55 -4.03
C ASN A 217 -2.13 8.52 -5.21
N ILE A 218 -1.22 9.49 -5.29
CA ILE A 218 -1.24 10.54 -6.32
C ILE A 218 -0.89 10.03 -7.73
N ARG A 219 -0.35 8.82 -7.84
CA ARG A 219 0.10 8.19 -9.10
C ARG A 219 -0.77 7.00 -9.53
N ILE A 220 -1.77 6.61 -8.74
CA ILE A 220 -2.67 5.53 -9.17
C ILE A 220 -3.46 6.00 -10.40
N LYS A 221 -3.66 5.10 -11.36
CA LYS A 221 -4.36 5.36 -12.62
C LYS A 221 -5.58 4.46 -12.70
N ASN A 222 -6.76 5.06 -12.58
CA ASN A 222 -8.03 4.37 -12.74
C ASN A 222 -8.51 4.54 -14.18
N GLN A 223 -8.71 3.44 -14.90
CA GLN A 223 -9.12 3.44 -16.31
C GLN A 223 -10.56 3.92 -16.51
N MET A 224 -11.35 4.04 -15.44
CA MET A 224 -12.66 4.70 -15.45
C MET A 224 -12.56 6.22 -15.64
N VAL A 225 -11.38 6.81 -15.42
CA VAL A 225 -11.11 8.25 -15.59
C VAL A 225 -9.80 8.44 -16.39
N PRO A 226 -9.82 8.16 -17.70
CA PRO A 226 -8.60 8.15 -18.53
C PRO A 226 -7.84 9.48 -18.47
N GLY A 227 -6.51 9.38 -18.40
CA GLY A 227 -5.61 10.54 -18.37
C GLY A 227 -5.47 11.22 -17.01
N VAL A 228 -6.19 10.77 -15.98
CA VAL A 228 -6.09 11.32 -14.62
C VAL A 228 -5.22 10.43 -13.73
N GLU A 229 -4.18 11.02 -13.14
CA GLU A 229 -3.43 10.41 -12.03
C GLU A 229 -3.99 10.88 -10.70
N GLY A 230 -4.18 9.94 -9.77
CA GLY A 230 -4.65 10.22 -8.43
C GLY A 230 -5.77 9.29 -7.99
N GLY A 231 -6.04 9.29 -6.69
CA GLY A 231 -7.03 8.42 -6.05
C GLY A 231 -8.48 8.80 -6.29
N VAL A 232 -8.89 8.86 -7.55
CA VAL A 232 -10.24 9.20 -7.99
C VAL A 232 -10.89 8.05 -8.76
N THR A 233 -12.21 8.06 -8.78
CA THR A 233 -13.03 7.14 -9.56
C THR A 233 -14.25 7.87 -10.09
N LYS A 234 -15.02 7.19 -10.94
CA LYS A 234 -16.31 7.65 -11.42
C LYS A 234 -17.41 6.91 -10.66
N HIS A 235 -18.22 7.64 -9.91
CA HIS A 235 -19.39 7.10 -9.23
C HIS A 235 -20.52 6.88 -10.24
N TRP A 236 -21.34 5.85 -10.03
CA TRP A 236 -22.49 5.52 -10.85
C TRP A 236 -23.72 5.36 -9.96
N PRO A 237 -24.90 5.82 -10.38
CA PRO A 237 -25.27 6.12 -11.77
C PRO A 237 -25.03 7.57 -12.24
N ASP A 238 -24.67 8.52 -11.37
CA ASP A 238 -24.55 9.94 -11.74
C ASP A 238 -23.36 10.27 -12.65
N GLY A 239 -22.33 9.42 -12.68
CA GLY A 239 -21.13 9.62 -13.49
C GLY A 239 -20.17 10.67 -12.91
N GLU A 240 -20.32 11.07 -11.65
CA GLU A 240 -19.49 12.09 -11.02
C GLU A 240 -18.08 11.54 -10.71
N VAL A 241 -17.04 12.33 -11.04
CA VAL A 241 -15.65 12.00 -10.69
C VAL A 241 -15.31 12.54 -9.32
N MET A 242 -14.94 11.65 -8.40
CA MET A 242 -14.67 12.00 -7.00
C MET A 242 -13.58 11.10 -6.40
N PRO A 243 -13.04 11.43 -5.21
CA PRO A 243 -12.14 10.54 -4.49
C PRO A 243 -12.74 9.14 -4.27
N ILE A 244 -11.91 8.09 -4.38
CA ILE A 244 -12.37 6.70 -4.24
C ILE A 244 -13.07 6.45 -2.89
N TYR A 245 -12.58 7.04 -1.81
CA TYR A 245 -13.22 6.95 -0.50
C TYR A 245 -14.65 7.53 -0.52
N ASP A 246 -14.84 8.71 -1.13
CA ASP A 246 -16.15 9.38 -1.15
C ASP A 246 -17.15 8.54 -1.95
N ALA A 247 -16.75 8.04 -3.13
CA ALA A 247 -17.59 7.13 -3.93
C ALA A 247 -17.94 5.83 -3.18
N ALA A 248 -16.97 5.25 -2.48
CA ALA A 248 -17.20 4.04 -1.69
C ALA A 248 -18.21 4.26 -0.55
N MET A 249 -18.20 5.44 0.09
CA MET A 249 -19.18 5.77 1.12
C MET A 249 -20.59 5.96 0.54
N LEU A 250 -20.73 6.60 -0.63
CA LEU A 250 -22.02 6.70 -1.32
C LEU A 250 -22.63 5.33 -1.63
N TYR A 251 -21.81 4.40 -2.15
CA TYR A 251 -22.27 3.03 -2.40
C TYR A 251 -22.61 2.27 -1.10
N LYS A 252 -21.84 2.49 -0.04
CA LYS A 252 -22.11 1.89 1.27
C LYS A 252 -23.45 2.37 1.83
N ASP A 253 -23.74 3.67 1.74
CA ASP A 253 -25.01 4.25 2.18
C ASP A 253 -26.21 3.73 1.35
N ALA A 254 -25.98 3.45 0.06
CA ALA A 254 -26.95 2.82 -0.83
C ALA A 254 -27.04 1.27 -0.66
N GLY A 255 -26.26 0.66 0.24
CA GLY A 255 -26.23 -0.80 0.43
C GLY A 255 -25.70 -1.58 -0.78
N THR A 256 -24.95 -0.92 -1.66
CA THR A 256 -24.44 -1.51 -2.91
C THR A 256 -23.05 -2.13 -2.69
N PRO A 257 -22.86 -3.44 -2.94
CA PRO A 257 -21.55 -4.06 -2.82
C PRO A 257 -20.59 -3.55 -3.90
N LEU A 258 -19.29 -3.65 -3.63
CA LEU A 258 -18.26 -3.17 -4.55
C LEU A 258 -17.31 -4.28 -5.00
N VAL A 259 -16.80 -4.15 -6.22
CA VAL A 259 -15.73 -4.99 -6.77
C VAL A 259 -14.64 -4.14 -7.40
N ILE A 260 -13.45 -4.69 -7.50
CA ILE A 260 -12.31 -4.09 -8.21
C ILE A 260 -11.87 -5.02 -9.33
N PHE A 261 -11.55 -4.44 -10.48
CA PHE A 261 -10.84 -5.13 -11.55
C PHE A 261 -9.41 -4.61 -11.66
N ALA A 262 -8.44 -5.49 -11.90
CA ALA A 262 -7.07 -5.10 -12.16
C ALA A 262 -6.39 -5.99 -13.20
N GLY A 263 -5.23 -5.55 -13.70
CA GLY A 263 -4.37 -6.35 -14.57
C GLY A 263 -3.52 -7.35 -13.78
N LYS A 264 -2.27 -7.53 -14.20
CA LYS A 264 -1.29 -8.45 -13.63
C LYS A 264 -0.64 -7.90 -12.36
N GLU A 265 -0.09 -8.79 -11.54
CA GLU A 265 0.72 -8.47 -10.37
C GLU A 265 0.05 -7.52 -9.35
N TYR A 266 -1.28 -7.64 -9.21
CA TYR A 266 -2.03 -6.80 -8.29
C TYR A 266 -1.58 -7.02 -6.84
N GLY A 267 -1.21 -5.91 -6.18
CA GLY A 267 -0.71 -5.90 -4.82
C GLY A 267 0.80 -6.11 -4.69
N THR A 268 1.60 -5.86 -5.72
CA THR A 268 3.06 -6.02 -5.62
C THR A 268 3.70 -5.06 -4.61
N GLY A 269 4.83 -5.43 -4.02
CA GLY A 269 5.60 -4.56 -3.13
C GLY A 269 5.50 -4.89 -1.64
N SER A 270 5.16 -3.90 -0.80
CA SER A 270 5.33 -4.04 0.67
C SER A 270 4.23 -4.89 1.24
N SER A 271 4.55 -5.76 2.20
CA SER A 271 3.52 -6.32 3.07
C SER A 271 2.88 -5.16 3.85
N ARG A 272 1.65 -4.81 3.48
CA ARG A 272 0.82 -3.79 4.14
C ARG A 272 -0.57 -4.39 4.30
N ASP A 273 -0.91 -4.74 5.53
CA ASP A 273 -2.24 -5.22 5.89
C ASP A 273 -3.33 -4.19 5.57
N TRP A 274 -3.03 -2.89 5.69
CA TRP A 274 -3.91 -1.80 5.32
C TRP A 274 -4.34 -1.79 3.85
N ALA A 275 -3.57 -2.40 2.94
CA ALA A 275 -4.01 -2.58 1.56
C ALA A 275 -5.22 -3.52 1.46
N ALA A 276 -5.37 -4.47 2.37
CA ALA A 276 -6.55 -5.34 2.44
C ALA A 276 -7.61 -4.79 3.41
N LYS A 277 -7.21 -4.29 4.58
CA LYS A 277 -8.15 -3.69 5.56
C LYS A 277 -8.89 -2.50 4.96
N GLY A 278 -8.17 -1.61 4.28
CA GLY A 278 -8.76 -0.47 3.58
C GLY A 278 -9.76 -0.93 2.52
N THR A 279 -9.35 -1.85 1.65
CA THR A 279 -10.20 -2.42 0.60
C THR A 279 -11.51 -3.00 1.17
N ASN A 280 -11.43 -3.79 2.24
CA ASN A 280 -12.62 -4.31 2.92
C ASN A 280 -13.49 -3.22 3.56
N LEU A 281 -12.88 -2.25 4.27
CA LEU A 281 -13.60 -1.17 4.94
C LEU A 281 -14.26 -0.17 3.98
N LEU A 282 -13.76 -0.08 2.73
CA LEU A 282 -14.44 0.63 1.65
C LEU A 282 -15.65 -0.14 1.09
N GLY A 283 -15.92 -1.37 1.55
CA GLY A 283 -17.06 -2.17 1.10
C GLY A 283 -16.78 -3.08 -0.10
N VAL A 284 -15.51 -3.23 -0.50
CA VAL A 284 -15.13 -4.14 -1.59
C VAL A 284 -15.28 -5.59 -1.13
N ARG A 285 -16.07 -6.36 -1.86
CA ARG A 285 -16.37 -7.78 -1.59
C ARG A 285 -15.51 -8.74 -2.39
N ALA A 286 -15.08 -8.33 -3.58
CA ALA A 286 -14.19 -9.12 -4.43
C ALA A 286 -13.22 -8.26 -5.23
N VAL A 287 -12.06 -8.83 -5.55
CA VAL A 287 -11.07 -8.27 -6.48
C VAL A 287 -10.85 -9.31 -7.59
N ILE A 288 -11.05 -8.93 -8.84
CA ILE A 288 -10.93 -9.79 -10.02
C ILE A 288 -9.74 -9.31 -10.86
N THR A 289 -8.73 -10.16 -11.05
CA THR A 289 -7.45 -9.73 -11.66
C THR A 289 -6.89 -10.75 -12.64
N GLU A 290 -5.90 -10.35 -13.45
CA GLU A 290 -5.14 -11.33 -14.25
C GLU A 290 -4.15 -12.13 -13.39
N SER A 291 -3.56 -11.49 -12.39
CA SER A 291 -2.73 -12.18 -11.38
C SER A 291 -2.53 -11.32 -10.13
N PHE A 292 -2.25 -12.01 -9.01
CA PHE A 292 -1.96 -11.37 -7.73
C PHE A 292 -0.51 -11.58 -7.31
N GLU A 293 0.03 -10.62 -6.56
CA GLU A 293 1.17 -10.91 -5.68
C GLU A 293 0.71 -11.78 -4.49
N ARG A 294 1.54 -12.76 -4.11
CA ARG A 294 1.23 -13.83 -3.15
C ARG A 294 0.81 -13.31 -1.77
N ILE A 295 1.53 -12.34 -1.20
CA ILE A 295 1.26 -11.81 0.13
C ILE A 295 -0.04 -11.01 0.10
N HIS A 296 -0.23 -10.16 -0.92
CA HIS A 296 -1.44 -9.35 -1.01
C HIS A 296 -2.71 -10.19 -1.18
N ARG A 297 -2.69 -11.22 -2.03
CA ARG A 297 -3.78 -12.21 -2.16
C ARG A 297 -4.19 -12.78 -0.80
N SER A 298 -3.20 -13.21 -0.01
CA SER A 298 -3.42 -13.81 1.30
C SER A 298 -4.02 -12.81 2.30
N ASN A 299 -3.58 -11.54 2.24
CA ASN A 299 -4.14 -10.47 3.07
C ASN A 299 -5.61 -10.16 2.72
N LEU A 300 -5.99 -10.17 1.43
CA LEU A 300 -7.38 -9.98 1.01
C LEU A 300 -8.30 -11.04 1.63
N ILE A 301 -7.91 -12.32 1.53
CA ILE A 301 -8.66 -13.43 2.14
C ILE A 301 -8.73 -13.27 3.65
N GLY A 302 -7.61 -12.92 4.29
CA GLY A 302 -7.55 -12.67 5.73
C GLY A 302 -8.47 -11.54 6.19
N MET A 303 -8.87 -10.64 5.31
CA MET A 303 -9.83 -9.56 5.56
C MET A 303 -11.24 -9.85 5.02
N GLY A 304 -11.50 -11.05 4.49
CA GLY A 304 -12.81 -11.43 3.97
C GLY A 304 -13.13 -10.89 2.57
N VAL A 305 -12.13 -10.44 1.81
CA VAL A 305 -12.29 -10.02 0.40
C VAL A 305 -11.91 -11.19 -0.51
N LEU A 306 -12.79 -11.56 -1.45
CA LEU A 306 -12.54 -12.67 -2.38
C LEU A 306 -11.58 -12.29 -3.50
N PRO A 307 -10.41 -12.94 -3.62
CA PRO A 307 -9.57 -12.78 -4.80
C PRO A 307 -10.01 -13.75 -5.89
N PHE A 308 -10.34 -13.23 -7.06
CA PHE A 308 -10.58 -14.01 -8.27
C PHE A 308 -9.52 -13.69 -9.32
N GLN A 309 -9.06 -14.74 -10.01
CA GLN A 309 -8.19 -14.60 -11.15
C GLN A 309 -8.96 -14.94 -12.42
N PHE A 310 -8.86 -14.12 -13.46
CA PHE A 310 -9.38 -14.48 -14.78
C PHE A 310 -8.72 -15.78 -15.29
N ARG A 311 -9.48 -16.56 -16.08
CA ARG A 311 -8.92 -17.66 -16.87
C ARG A 311 -8.02 -17.10 -17.98
N ASP A 312 -7.09 -17.93 -18.43
CA ASP A 312 -6.07 -17.53 -19.39
C ASP A 312 -6.66 -16.87 -20.65
N GLY A 313 -6.13 -15.71 -21.02
CA GLY A 313 -6.56 -14.94 -22.19
C GLY A 313 -7.75 -14.00 -21.94
N VAL A 314 -8.41 -14.09 -20.77
CA VAL A 314 -9.47 -13.15 -20.37
C VAL A 314 -8.87 -12.04 -19.52
N THR A 315 -9.17 -10.79 -19.87
CA THR A 315 -8.82 -9.60 -19.09
C THR A 315 -10.02 -8.66 -19.02
N TRP A 316 -10.02 -7.71 -18.08
CA TRP A 316 -11.08 -6.70 -18.08
C TRP A 316 -11.09 -5.89 -19.39
N ALA A 317 -9.91 -5.70 -20.01
CA ALA A 317 -9.78 -4.98 -21.28
C ALA A 317 -10.35 -5.80 -22.45
N SER A 318 -10.11 -7.12 -22.50
CA SER A 318 -10.67 -7.98 -23.56
C SER A 318 -12.19 -8.08 -23.51
N LEU A 319 -12.78 -7.85 -22.33
CA LEU A 319 -14.23 -7.79 -22.10
C LEU A 319 -14.82 -6.40 -22.41
N ASN A 320 -13.98 -5.42 -22.77
CA ASN A 320 -14.31 -4.03 -23.00
C ASN A 320 -15.03 -3.37 -21.81
N LEU A 321 -14.57 -3.64 -20.58
CA LEU A 321 -15.14 -3.01 -19.40
C LEU A 321 -14.79 -1.52 -19.34
N VAL A 322 -15.76 -0.70 -18.98
CA VAL A 322 -15.63 0.76 -18.83
C VAL A 322 -15.95 1.25 -17.41
N GLY A 323 -16.50 0.37 -16.56
CA GLY A 323 -16.72 0.59 -15.13
C GLY A 323 -18.14 1.01 -14.75
N ASP A 324 -19.07 1.11 -15.71
CA ASP A 324 -20.49 1.39 -15.46
C ASP A 324 -21.35 0.12 -15.30
N GLU A 325 -20.70 -1.04 -15.37
CA GLU A 325 -21.35 -2.34 -15.27
C GLU A 325 -21.81 -2.66 -13.85
N MET A 326 -22.74 -3.61 -13.76
CA MET A 326 -23.09 -4.30 -12.53
C MET A 326 -22.54 -5.72 -12.56
N VAL A 327 -22.00 -6.17 -11.44
CA VAL A 327 -21.30 -7.46 -11.33
C VAL A 327 -22.00 -8.35 -10.33
N SER A 328 -22.32 -9.57 -10.75
CA SER A 328 -22.86 -10.62 -9.89
C SER A 328 -21.96 -11.86 -9.90
N ILE A 329 -21.72 -12.44 -8.73
CA ILE A 329 -20.91 -13.64 -8.50
C ILE A 329 -21.73 -14.59 -7.63
N TYR A 330 -22.16 -15.69 -8.24
CA TYR A 330 -23.05 -16.68 -7.61
C TYR A 330 -22.27 -17.88 -7.07
N GLY A 331 -22.90 -18.63 -6.16
CA GLY A 331 -22.34 -19.88 -5.64
C GLY A 331 -21.15 -19.70 -4.70
N ILE A 332 -21.08 -18.55 -4.01
CA ILE A 332 -20.01 -18.24 -3.05
C ILE A 332 -20.09 -19.16 -1.82
N ASN A 333 -21.28 -19.61 -1.45
CA ASN A 333 -21.50 -20.52 -0.33
C ASN A 333 -20.80 -21.87 -0.50
N ASP A 334 -20.66 -22.32 -1.74
CA ASP A 334 -20.03 -23.58 -2.11
C ASP A 334 -18.61 -23.36 -2.68
N ILE A 335 -17.99 -22.21 -2.38
CA ILE A 335 -16.63 -21.93 -2.87
C ILE A 335 -15.64 -22.92 -2.26
N ALA A 336 -14.73 -23.40 -3.08
CA ALA A 336 -13.68 -24.34 -2.70
C ALA A 336 -12.33 -23.80 -3.18
N PRO A 337 -11.20 -24.31 -2.66
CA PRO A 337 -9.89 -23.85 -3.08
C PRO A 337 -9.73 -24.02 -4.59
N ARG A 338 -9.35 -22.94 -5.29
CA ARG A 338 -9.15 -22.92 -6.74
C ARG A 338 -10.37 -23.31 -7.57
N LYS A 339 -11.59 -23.20 -7.01
CA LYS A 339 -12.83 -23.47 -7.73
C LYS A 339 -12.98 -22.53 -8.93
N GLU A 340 -13.30 -23.10 -10.08
CA GLU A 340 -13.69 -22.33 -11.27
C GLU A 340 -15.12 -21.82 -11.08
N MET A 341 -15.32 -20.56 -11.42
CA MET A 341 -16.59 -19.85 -11.25
C MET A 341 -16.78 -18.87 -12.41
N ASP A 342 -18.00 -18.37 -12.54
CA ASP A 342 -18.37 -17.38 -13.53
C ASP A 342 -18.75 -16.07 -12.84
N VAL A 343 -18.28 -14.96 -13.40
CA VAL A 343 -18.68 -13.61 -13.03
C VAL A 343 -19.64 -13.09 -14.08
N GLU A 344 -20.89 -12.81 -13.69
CA GLU A 344 -21.88 -12.16 -14.54
C GLU A 344 -21.64 -10.65 -14.53
N ILE A 345 -21.40 -10.07 -15.71
CA ILE A 345 -21.18 -8.65 -15.90
C ILE A 345 -22.30 -8.10 -16.79
N ARG A 346 -23.16 -7.28 -16.20
CA ARG A 346 -24.27 -6.61 -16.89
C ARG A 346 -23.88 -5.19 -17.24
N ARG A 347 -23.83 -4.89 -18.53
CA ARG A 347 -23.55 -3.58 -19.08
C ARG A 347 -24.75 -2.63 -18.93
N ALA A 348 -24.50 -1.34 -19.09
CA ALA A 348 -25.54 -0.31 -19.04
C ALA A 348 -26.63 -0.48 -20.11
N ASP A 349 -26.30 -1.07 -21.26
CA ASP A 349 -27.26 -1.40 -22.34
C ASP A 349 -28.11 -2.66 -22.05
N GLY A 350 -27.89 -3.31 -20.90
CA GLY A 350 -28.56 -4.54 -20.48
C GLY A 350 -27.90 -5.82 -20.97
N THR A 351 -26.90 -5.74 -21.87
CA THR A 351 -26.15 -6.89 -22.35
C THR A 351 -25.40 -7.55 -21.19
N VAL A 352 -25.45 -8.88 -21.14
CA VAL A 352 -24.76 -9.69 -20.14
C VAL A 352 -23.56 -10.39 -20.76
N VAL A 353 -22.43 -10.32 -20.08
CA VAL A 353 -21.21 -11.06 -20.42
C VAL A 353 -20.78 -11.90 -19.23
N ILE A 354 -20.36 -13.12 -19.51
CA ILE A 354 -19.85 -14.04 -18.51
C ILE A 354 -18.33 -14.08 -18.61
N ALA A 355 -17.67 -13.78 -17.49
CA ALA A 355 -16.22 -13.84 -17.39
C ALA A 355 -15.82 -15.05 -16.52
N PRO A 356 -15.14 -16.06 -17.11
CA PRO A 356 -14.72 -17.22 -16.35
C PRO A 356 -13.50 -16.88 -15.47
N VAL A 357 -13.58 -17.25 -14.20
CA VAL A 357 -12.58 -16.95 -13.17
C VAL A 357 -12.24 -18.18 -12.33
N ILE A 358 -11.14 -18.10 -11.60
CA ILE A 358 -10.71 -19.07 -10.60
C ILE A 358 -10.65 -18.35 -9.26
N SER A 359 -11.31 -18.92 -8.24
CA SER A 359 -11.13 -18.49 -6.86
C SER A 359 -9.66 -18.64 -6.46
N ARG A 360 -9.05 -17.57 -5.97
CA ARG A 360 -7.67 -17.59 -5.47
C ARG A 360 -7.61 -17.80 -3.97
N ILE A 361 -8.61 -18.48 -3.40
CA ILE A 361 -8.44 -19.24 -2.16
C ILE A 361 -7.63 -20.50 -2.53
N ASP A 362 -6.42 -20.62 -2.03
CA ASP A 362 -5.48 -21.66 -2.48
C ASP A 362 -5.42 -22.85 -1.51
N THR A 363 -5.91 -22.70 -0.27
CA THR A 363 -5.88 -23.75 0.77
C THR A 363 -7.17 -23.85 1.58
N ALA A 364 -7.38 -24.97 2.27
CA ALA A 364 -8.51 -25.16 3.19
C ALA A 364 -8.50 -24.17 4.38
N ASN A 365 -7.32 -23.87 4.95
CA ASN A 365 -7.23 -22.91 6.05
C ASN A 365 -7.64 -21.48 5.62
N GLU A 366 -7.28 -21.09 4.40
CA GLU A 366 -7.72 -19.82 3.82
C GLU A 366 -9.23 -19.77 3.62
N LEU A 367 -9.83 -20.91 3.25
CA LEU A 367 -11.28 -21.05 3.14
C LEU A 367 -11.96 -20.88 4.51
N ASP A 368 -11.41 -21.48 5.57
CA ASP A 368 -11.93 -21.34 6.94
C ASP A 368 -11.87 -19.89 7.43
N TYR A 369 -10.80 -19.16 7.10
CA TYR A 369 -10.69 -17.73 7.38
C TYR A 369 -11.78 -16.95 6.64
N TYR A 370 -11.98 -17.24 5.35
CA TYR A 370 -12.98 -16.57 4.54
C TYR A 370 -14.41 -16.79 5.08
N PHE A 371 -14.80 -18.03 5.36
CA PHE A 371 -16.12 -18.35 5.93
C PHE A 371 -16.32 -17.79 7.34
N SER A 372 -15.23 -17.45 8.04
CA SER A 372 -15.29 -16.76 9.33
C SER A 372 -15.45 -15.24 9.20
N GLY A 373 -15.44 -14.69 7.99
CA GLY A 373 -15.42 -13.25 7.73
C GLY A 373 -14.02 -12.61 7.86
N GLY A 374 -12.97 -13.43 7.95
CA GLY A 374 -11.58 -13.01 8.09
C GLY A 374 -10.80 -13.77 9.17
N ILE A 375 -9.47 -13.68 9.12
CA ILE A 375 -8.56 -14.36 10.04
C ILE A 375 -8.72 -13.84 11.48
N MET A 376 -8.96 -12.54 11.66
CA MET A 376 -9.12 -11.94 12.98
C MET A 376 -10.36 -12.49 13.69
N GLN A 377 -11.47 -12.61 12.95
CA GLN A 377 -12.72 -13.15 13.44
C GLN A 377 -12.62 -14.65 13.72
N PHE A 378 -11.91 -15.40 12.85
CA PHE A 378 -11.61 -16.81 13.07
C PHE A 378 -10.85 -17.03 14.38
N VAL A 379 -9.72 -16.34 14.57
CA VAL A 379 -8.88 -16.47 15.76
C VAL A 379 -9.64 -16.04 17.03
N LEU A 380 -10.39 -14.93 16.98
CA LEU A 380 -11.14 -14.48 18.15
C LEU A 380 -12.20 -15.50 18.59
N ARG A 381 -12.92 -16.14 17.65
CA ARG A 381 -13.86 -17.22 17.98
C ARG A 381 -13.15 -18.43 18.57
N GLN A 382 -11.98 -18.79 18.08
CA GLN A 382 -11.21 -19.91 18.63
C GLN A 382 -10.77 -19.63 20.07
N LEU A 383 -10.23 -18.44 20.34
CA LEU A 383 -9.85 -18.02 21.69
C LEU A 383 -11.06 -18.00 22.63
N ALA A 384 -12.20 -17.48 22.17
CA ALA A 384 -13.43 -17.45 22.96
C ALA A 384 -14.07 -18.82 23.23
N ARG A 385 -13.76 -19.86 22.42
CA ARG A 385 -14.17 -21.25 22.68
C ARG A 385 -13.23 -21.97 23.65
N ALA A 386 -11.98 -21.52 23.72
CA ALA A 386 -10.94 -22.12 24.56
C ALA A 386 -10.91 -21.52 25.98
N ALA A 387 -11.38 -20.29 26.13
CA ALA A 387 -11.69 -19.65 27.41
C ALA A 387 -12.98 -20.21 28.00
#